data_AF-A0A6L7TP84-F1
#
_entry.id   AF-A0A6L7TP84-F1
#
_cell.length_a   1.000
_cell.length_b   1.000
_cell.length_c   1.000
_cell.angle_alpha   90.00
_cell.angle_beta   90.00
_cell.angle_gamma   90.00
#
_symmetry.space_group_name_H-M   'P 1'
#
loop_
_entity.id
_entity.type
_entity.pdbx_description
1 polymer ?
#
loop_
_entity_poly.entity_id
_entity_poly.type
_entity_poly.pdbx_seq_one_letter_code
_entity_poly.pdbx_strand_id
1 'polypeptide(L)'
;MTSTSINQANQTEITDSSEAILNGQVDGHDDSDILLAQQLQANGQGKKETANKGKAESELRAAARRHGYTLKELAALMSTSYSHLCSVANGHRPWTPELKEKVAAVLDEVPGQGVVYRQGGVVQGESSYIRERAREKGMSLKDLAVVVGVSYSYITQAARGQRNMSPSMQARVESALGGPVEIAPAVCANRRECIASGGSSYLRERARELGMSMGALADLVGVSRGFMSDVARGRRSLSPRMQARVERILDAPVRVEAAQPPTVDPRALWDRMDAHHISQNETARRAGISPSLLSQIMNVLRRLHDVLFAPSPAELVAPVELKVLAWKKGGRNGMVIRGAGGP
;
A
#
# COMPACT_ATOMS: atom_id res chain seq x y z
N MET A 1 -42.85 28.35 -57.47
CA MET A 1 -41.89 27.42 -58.11
C MET A 1 -40.87 27.09 -57.02
N THR A 2 -40.87 26.00 -56.27
CA THR A 2 -41.17 24.56 -56.43
C THR A 2 -41.58 24.05 -55.02
N SER A 3 -42.76 23.51 -54.74
CA SER A 3 -43.33 22.19 -55.06
C SER A 3 -42.71 21.01 -54.28
N THR A 4 -43.53 20.46 -53.35
CA THR A 4 -43.79 19.02 -53.01
C THR A 4 -42.62 18.16 -52.46
N SER A 5 -42.74 17.20 -51.53
CA SER A 5 -43.85 16.33 -51.11
C SER A 5 -43.74 15.83 -49.67
N ILE A 6 -44.93 15.58 -49.11
CA ILE A 6 -45.28 14.85 -47.89
C ILE A 6 -45.12 13.34 -48.11
N ASN A 7 -44.72 12.58 -47.10
CA ASN A 7 -45.00 11.14 -47.03
C ASN A 7 -45.55 10.75 -45.66
N GLN A 8 -46.78 10.24 -45.70
CA GLN A 8 -47.54 9.62 -44.63
C GLN A 8 -47.37 8.09 -44.67
N ALA A 9 -47.85 7.47 -43.59
CA ALA A 9 -48.41 6.12 -43.48
C ALA A 9 -47.44 4.96 -43.22
N ASN A 10 -47.59 4.36 -42.04
CA ASN A 10 -47.80 2.93 -41.90
C ASN A 10 -48.56 2.64 -40.60
N GLN A 11 -49.87 2.42 -40.75
CA GLN A 11 -50.72 1.69 -39.82
C GLN A 11 -50.77 0.24 -40.30
N THR A 12 -50.61 -0.71 -39.39
CA THR A 12 -50.98 -2.12 -39.62
C THR A 12 -51.80 -2.59 -38.44
N GLU A 13 -53.09 -2.75 -38.68
CA GLU A 13 -54.04 -3.55 -37.92
C GLU A 13 -53.71 -5.04 -38.09
N ILE A 14 -53.77 -5.83 -37.01
CA ILE A 14 -54.00 -7.29 -37.09
C ILE A 14 -54.92 -7.71 -35.92
N THR A 15 -56.19 -7.85 -36.29
CA THR A 15 -57.22 -8.86 -35.95
C THR A 15 -57.40 -9.39 -34.52
N ASP A 16 -58.58 -9.04 -34.03
CA ASP A 16 -59.53 -9.81 -33.21
C ASP A 16 -59.70 -11.27 -33.67
N SER A 17 -59.80 -12.20 -32.72
CA SER A 17 -60.38 -13.53 -32.92
C SER A 17 -60.89 -14.07 -31.59
N SER A 18 -62.20 -14.26 -31.58
CA SER A 18 -63.10 -14.68 -30.53
C SER A 18 -63.21 -16.21 -30.40
N GLU A 19 -63.73 -16.61 -29.23
CA GLU A 19 -64.46 -17.86 -28.93
C GLU A 19 -63.73 -19.22 -28.86
N ALA A 20 -63.75 -19.82 -27.66
CA ALA A 20 -64.35 -21.14 -27.45
C ALA A 20 -64.62 -21.41 -25.96
N ILE A 21 -65.89 -21.70 -25.68
CA ILE A 21 -66.44 -22.22 -24.43
C ILE A 21 -66.02 -23.69 -24.28
N LEU A 22 -65.57 -24.10 -23.09
CA LEU A 22 -65.66 -25.49 -22.64
C LEU A 22 -65.93 -25.54 -21.13
N ASN A 23 -67.17 -25.90 -20.79
CA ASN A 23 -67.57 -26.35 -19.48
C ASN A 23 -66.86 -27.67 -19.16
N GLY A 24 -66.18 -27.72 -18.01
CA GLY A 24 -65.56 -28.91 -17.46
C GLY A 24 -65.75 -28.95 -15.95
N GLN A 25 -66.82 -29.60 -15.54
CA GLN A 25 -67.20 -29.93 -14.17
C GLN A 25 -66.42 -31.18 -13.73
N VAL A 26 -65.48 -31.07 -12.78
CA VAL A 26 -64.94 -32.22 -12.01
C VAL A 26 -64.50 -31.77 -10.61
N ASP A 27 -65.30 -32.20 -9.64
CA ASP A 27 -64.99 -32.77 -8.33
C ASP A 27 -63.92 -32.16 -7.41
N GLY A 28 -64.45 -31.75 -6.25
CA GLY A 28 -63.84 -31.65 -4.92
C GLY A 28 -62.41 -32.12 -4.73
N HIS A 29 -61.56 -31.17 -4.34
CA HIS A 29 -60.36 -31.43 -3.58
C HIS A 29 -60.26 -30.47 -2.40
N ASP A 30 -60.04 -31.08 -1.25
CA ASP A 30 -60.02 -30.55 0.11
C ASP A 30 -59.41 -29.14 0.29
N ASP A 31 -60.21 -28.24 0.87
CA ASP A 31 -59.84 -26.89 1.30
C ASP A 31 -58.88 -26.85 2.52
N SER A 32 -58.24 -27.97 2.90
CA SER A 32 -57.31 -28.00 4.04
C SER A 32 -55.84 -27.74 3.67
N ASP A 33 -55.46 -27.75 2.39
CA ASP A 33 -54.05 -27.63 1.98
C ASP A 33 -53.63 -26.24 1.49
N ILE A 34 -54.57 -25.31 1.28
CA ILE A 34 -54.26 -23.96 0.79
C ILE A 34 -53.83 -22.99 1.92
N LEU A 35 -54.23 -23.27 3.17
CA LEU A 35 -53.81 -22.46 4.33
C LEU A 35 -52.38 -22.76 4.82
N LEU A 36 -51.75 -23.83 4.37
CA LEU A 36 -50.35 -24.15 4.72
C LEU A 36 -49.34 -23.61 3.69
N ALA A 37 -49.77 -23.38 2.44
CA ALA A 37 -48.90 -22.86 1.37
C ALA A 37 -48.71 -21.33 1.42
N GLN A 38 -49.68 -20.57 1.95
CA GLN A 38 -49.52 -19.11 2.15
C GLN A 38 -48.70 -18.75 3.41
N GLN A 39 -48.61 -19.64 4.40
CA GLN A 39 -47.77 -19.43 5.60
C GLN A 39 -46.28 -19.69 5.35
N LEU A 40 -45.92 -20.40 4.26
CA LEU A 40 -44.53 -20.74 3.92
C LEU A 40 -43.84 -19.73 2.99
N GLN A 41 -44.57 -18.79 2.36
CA GLN A 41 -43.97 -17.70 1.58
C GLN A 41 -43.59 -16.47 2.44
N ALA A 42 -44.11 -16.35 3.66
CA ALA A 42 -43.77 -15.26 4.58
C ALA A 42 -42.50 -15.53 5.44
N ASN A 43 -42.01 -16.77 5.50
CA ASN A 43 -40.88 -17.15 6.37
C ASN A 43 -39.55 -17.41 5.62
N GLY A 44 -39.50 -17.17 4.30
CA GLY A 44 -38.36 -17.51 3.45
C GLY A 44 -37.28 -16.44 3.26
N GLN A 45 -37.42 -15.24 3.83
CA GLN A 45 -36.44 -14.15 3.69
C GLN A 45 -35.71 -13.77 4.99
N GLY A 46 -35.65 -14.69 5.96
CA GLY A 46 -34.66 -14.66 7.04
C GLY A 46 -33.26 -15.00 6.51
N LYS A 47 -32.76 -14.28 5.50
CA LYS A 47 -31.38 -14.39 5.04
C LYS A 47 -30.50 -14.06 6.23
N LYS A 48 -29.77 -15.06 6.73
CA LYS A 48 -28.73 -14.94 7.74
C LYS A 48 -27.77 -13.83 7.33
N GLU A 49 -28.02 -12.63 7.84
CA GLU A 49 -27.08 -11.54 7.85
C GLU A 49 -26.02 -11.95 8.87
N THR A 50 -25.05 -12.74 8.40
CA THR A 50 -23.90 -13.13 9.20
C THR A 50 -23.16 -11.84 9.51
N ALA A 51 -23.39 -11.35 10.73
CA ALA A 51 -22.84 -10.12 11.24
C ALA A 51 -21.31 -10.19 11.18
N ASN A 52 -20.75 -9.71 10.09
CA ASN A 52 -19.31 -9.55 9.89
C ASN A 52 -18.89 -8.31 10.70
N LYS A 53 -19.03 -8.41 12.02
CA LYS A 53 -18.75 -7.36 13.00
C LYS A 53 -17.25 -7.05 12.95
N GLY A 54 -16.90 -5.94 12.32
CA GLY A 54 -15.57 -5.34 12.49
C GLY A 54 -14.95 -4.70 11.26
N LYS A 55 -15.47 -4.93 10.04
CA LYS A 55 -15.01 -4.17 8.86
C LYS A 55 -15.93 -2.98 8.64
N ALA A 56 -15.35 -1.79 8.66
CA ALA A 56 -16.04 -0.57 8.23
C ALA A 56 -16.68 -0.85 6.86
N GLU A 57 -17.98 -0.61 6.80
CA GLU A 57 -18.71 -0.79 5.56
C GLU A 57 -18.24 0.25 4.55
N SER A 58 -17.94 -0.20 3.33
CA SER A 58 -17.59 0.70 2.23
C SER A 58 -18.76 1.60 1.84
N GLU A 59 -18.50 2.87 1.54
CA GLU A 59 -19.52 3.85 1.11
C GLU A 59 -20.40 3.34 -0.03
N LEU A 60 -19.83 2.62 -1.01
CA LEU A 60 -20.59 1.99 -2.12
C LEU A 60 -21.62 0.95 -1.63
N ARG A 61 -21.31 0.19 -0.59
CA ARG A 61 -22.26 -0.78 0.00
C ARG A 61 -23.37 -0.06 0.76
N ALA A 62 -23.02 0.98 1.49
CA ALA A 62 -23.99 1.79 2.21
C ALA A 62 -24.95 2.49 1.24
N ALA A 63 -24.43 3.08 0.15
CA ALA A 63 -25.20 3.66 -0.93
C ALA A 63 -26.14 2.62 -1.60
N ALA A 64 -25.62 1.46 -2.02
CA ALA A 64 -26.44 0.41 -2.61
C ALA A 64 -27.60 -0.03 -1.70
N ARG A 65 -27.34 -0.19 -0.39
CA ARG A 65 -28.38 -0.55 0.58
C ARG A 65 -29.42 0.54 0.78
N ARG A 66 -29.03 1.82 0.77
CA ARG A 66 -29.99 2.94 0.83
C ARG A 66 -31.01 2.89 -0.31
N HIS A 67 -30.58 2.42 -1.48
CA HIS A 67 -31.44 2.23 -2.66
C HIS A 67 -32.08 0.82 -2.74
N GLY A 68 -31.95 0.01 -1.69
CA GLY A 68 -32.56 -1.32 -1.64
C GLY A 68 -31.89 -2.38 -2.54
N TYR A 69 -30.68 -2.13 -3.02
CA TYR A 69 -29.93 -3.07 -3.87
C TYR A 69 -28.86 -3.81 -3.09
N THR A 70 -28.71 -5.10 -3.39
CA THR A 70 -27.47 -5.82 -3.08
C THR A 70 -26.37 -5.46 -4.10
N LEU A 71 -25.10 -5.60 -3.70
CA LEU A 71 -23.96 -5.40 -4.62
C LEU A 71 -24.06 -6.29 -5.89
N LYS A 72 -24.70 -7.46 -5.79
CA LYS A 72 -24.89 -8.38 -6.92
C LYS A 72 -25.92 -7.85 -7.90
N GLU A 73 -27.04 -7.32 -7.40
CA GLU A 73 -28.08 -6.69 -8.21
C GLU A 73 -27.58 -5.39 -8.85
N LEU A 74 -26.88 -4.56 -8.08
CA LEU A 74 -26.27 -3.33 -8.60
C LEU A 74 -25.29 -3.63 -9.74
N ALA A 75 -24.46 -4.67 -9.60
CA ALA A 75 -23.56 -5.11 -10.66
C ALA A 75 -24.31 -5.55 -11.93
N ALA A 76 -25.43 -6.27 -11.77
CA ALA A 76 -26.28 -6.70 -12.88
C ALA A 76 -26.94 -5.50 -13.61
N LEU A 77 -27.47 -4.53 -12.86
CA LEU A 77 -28.08 -3.31 -13.39
C LEU A 77 -27.08 -2.48 -14.22
N MET A 78 -25.84 -2.36 -13.74
CA MET A 78 -24.78 -1.61 -14.42
C MET A 78 -24.10 -2.41 -15.55
N SER A 79 -24.54 -3.63 -15.85
CA SER A 79 -23.87 -4.56 -16.76
C SER A 79 -22.37 -4.70 -16.45
N THR A 80 -22.01 -4.81 -15.16
CA THR A 80 -20.63 -4.89 -14.68
C THR A 80 -20.42 -6.19 -13.90
N SER A 81 -19.22 -6.77 -13.98
CA SER A 81 -18.90 -7.97 -13.20
C SER A 81 -18.99 -7.71 -11.69
N TYR A 82 -19.73 -8.56 -10.97
CA TYR A 82 -19.83 -8.51 -9.51
C TYR A 82 -18.45 -8.52 -8.82
N SER A 83 -17.50 -9.33 -9.32
CA SER A 83 -16.13 -9.40 -8.79
C SER A 83 -15.38 -8.08 -8.92
N HIS A 84 -15.63 -7.34 -10.01
CA HIS A 84 -15.05 -6.01 -10.22
C HIS A 84 -15.64 -5.03 -9.21
N LEU A 85 -16.97 -4.96 -9.11
CA LEU A 85 -17.64 -4.04 -8.20
C LEU A 85 -17.29 -4.30 -6.73
N CYS A 86 -17.16 -5.59 -6.34
CA CYS A 86 -16.71 -5.97 -5.00
C CYS A 86 -15.25 -5.55 -4.73
N SER A 87 -14.37 -5.65 -5.73
CA SER A 87 -12.99 -5.16 -5.62
C SER A 87 -12.92 -3.65 -5.42
N VAL A 88 -13.79 -2.89 -6.08
CA VAL A 88 -13.90 -1.43 -5.91
C VAL A 88 -14.49 -1.07 -4.55
N ALA A 89 -15.57 -1.75 -4.14
CA ALA A 89 -16.18 -1.56 -2.82
C ALA A 89 -15.17 -1.80 -1.68
N ASN A 90 -14.34 -2.85 -1.78
CA ASN A 90 -13.31 -3.15 -0.78
C ASN A 90 -12.06 -2.26 -0.92
N GLY A 91 -12.03 -1.32 -1.85
CA GLY A 91 -10.88 -0.45 -2.12
C GLY A 91 -9.70 -1.15 -2.80
N HIS A 92 -9.80 -2.43 -3.19
CA HIS A 92 -8.70 -3.11 -3.89
C HIS A 92 -8.44 -2.56 -5.28
N ARG A 93 -9.45 -1.94 -5.89
CA ARG A 93 -9.39 -1.25 -7.18
C ARG A 93 -9.96 0.16 -7.07
N PRO A 94 -9.40 1.13 -7.79
CA PRO A 94 -9.97 2.46 -7.87
C PRO A 94 -11.20 2.53 -8.77
N TRP A 95 -11.94 3.61 -8.62
CA TRP A 95 -13.10 3.92 -9.46
C TRP A 95 -12.65 4.42 -10.83
N THR A 96 -13.08 3.71 -11.88
CA THR A 96 -12.95 4.22 -13.24
C THR A 96 -14.04 5.28 -13.50
N PRO A 97 -13.80 6.28 -14.37
CA PRO A 97 -14.81 7.28 -14.74
C PRO A 97 -16.11 6.65 -15.25
N GLU A 98 -16.02 5.66 -16.15
CA GLU A 98 -17.18 4.91 -16.65
C GLU A 98 -17.98 4.23 -15.52
N LEU A 99 -17.28 3.71 -14.50
CA LEU A 99 -17.96 3.08 -13.37
C LEU A 99 -18.66 4.13 -12.51
N LYS A 100 -18.08 5.31 -12.32
CA LYS A 100 -18.72 6.43 -11.62
C LYS A 100 -20.00 6.87 -12.34
N GLU A 101 -19.95 7.01 -13.66
CA GLU A 101 -21.12 7.35 -14.48
C GLU A 101 -22.21 6.29 -14.38
N LYS A 102 -21.84 5.01 -14.48
CA LYS A 102 -22.80 3.90 -14.33
C LYS A 102 -23.41 3.82 -12.94
N VAL A 103 -22.64 4.08 -11.88
CA VAL A 103 -23.19 4.12 -10.52
C VAL A 103 -24.08 5.34 -10.34
N ALA A 104 -23.66 6.51 -10.82
CA ALA A 104 -24.47 7.72 -10.77
C ALA A 104 -25.81 7.53 -11.50
N ALA A 105 -25.82 6.82 -12.63
CA ALA A 105 -27.04 6.54 -13.38
C ALA A 105 -28.02 5.58 -12.68
N VAL A 106 -27.56 4.77 -11.72
CA VAL A 106 -28.41 3.79 -11.01
C VAL A 106 -28.75 4.24 -9.58
N LEU A 107 -27.84 4.95 -8.91
CA LEU A 107 -28.00 5.39 -7.52
C LEU A 107 -28.31 6.88 -7.39
N ASP A 108 -28.29 7.66 -8.47
CA ASP A 108 -28.42 9.13 -8.47
C ASP A 108 -27.37 9.86 -7.58
N GLU A 109 -26.34 9.14 -7.12
CA GLU A 109 -25.22 9.65 -6.32
C GLU A 109 -23.92 8.92 -6.71
N VAL A 110 -22.78 9.60 -6.59
CA VAL A 110 -21.46 8.98 -6.72
C VAL A 110 -20.90 8.78 -5.31
N PRO A 111 -21.02 7.58 -4.72
CA PRO A 111 -20.43 7.33 -3.41
C PRO A 111 -18.92 7.55 -3.46
N GLY A 112 -18.36 8.14 -2.42
CA GLY A 112 -16.93 8.37 -2.33
C GLY A 112 -16.17 7.05 -2.41
N GLN A 113 -14.98 7.13 -2.99
CA GLN A 113 -14.04 6.03 -2.91
C GLN A 113 -13.49 5.99 -1.49
N GLY A 114 -14.20 5.29 -0.60
CA GLY A 114 -13.75 5.07 0.78
C GLY A 114 -12.27 4.71 0.80
N VAL A 115 -11.56 5.20 1.83
CA VAL A 115 -10.09 5.17 1.90
C VAL A 115 -9.56 3.75 1.62
N VAL A 116 -8.79 3.61 0.55
CA VAL A 116 -8.17 2.34 0.16
C VAL A 116 -7.04 2.00 1.14
N TYR A 117 -7.28 1.07 2.05
CA TYR A 117 -6.23 0.47 2.86
C TYR A 117 -5.67 -0.76 2.13
N ARG A 118 -4.55 -0.60 1.41
CA ARG A 118 -3.67 -1.75 1.16
C ARG A 118 -2.77 -1.94 2.38
N GLN A 119 -2.64 -3.19 2.84
CA GLN A 119 -1.61 -3.58 3.81
C GLN A 119 -0.23 -3.15 3.25
N GLY A 120 0.36 -2.10 3.82
CA GLY A 120 1.64 -1.54 3.37
C GLY A 120 1.72 -0.02 3.27
N GLY A 121 0.63 0.72 3.47
CA GLY A 121 0.64 2.18 3.50
C GLY A 121 -0.40 2.80 2.58
N VAL A 122 -0.75 4.06 2.87
CA VAL A 122 -1.73 4.86 2.13
C VAL A 122 -1.24 5.03 0.68
N VAL A 123 -1.83 4.27 -0.24
CA VAL A 123 -1.74 4.57 -1.67
C VAL A 123 -3.05 5.28 -1.99
N GLN A 124 -3.06 6.61 -1.89
CA GLN A 124 -4.15 7.40 -2.48
C GLN A 124 -4.31 6.95 -3.94
N GLY A 125 -5.54 6.63 -4.32
CA GLY A 125 -5.92 5.83 -5.49
C GLY A 125 -5.58 6.44 -6.86
N GLU A 126 -4.83 7.52 -6.92
CA GLU A 126 -4.52 8.30 -8.12
C GLU A 126 -3.46 7.64 -9.03
N SER A 127 -2.67 6.69 -8.52
CA SER A 127 -1.68 5.97 -9.34
C SER A 127 -2.30 5.15 -10.50
N SER A 128 -3.61 4.91 -10.49
CA SER A 128 -4.30 4.24 -11.61
C SER A 128 -4.67 5.16 -12.77
N TYR A 129 -4.67 6.49 -12.57
CA TYR A 129 -5.31 7.42 -13.50
C TYR A 129 -4.65 7.40 -14.89
N ILE A 130 -3.32 7.41 -14.95
CA ILE A 130 -2.56 7.30 -16.22
C ILE A 130 -2.93 6.02 -16.97
N ARG A 131 -3.12 4.92 -16.24
CA ARG A 131 -3.43 3.60 -16.80
C ARG A 131 -4.84 3.55 -17.36
N GLU A 132 -5.78 4.14 -16.66
CA GLU A 132 -7.19 4.20 -17.03
C GLU A 132 -7.38 5.12 -18.23
N ARG A 133 -6.83 6.34 -18.19
CA ARG A 133 -6.86 7.27 -19.32
C ARG A 133 -6.20 6.72 -20.58
N ALA A 134 -5.09 6.01 -20.44
CA ALA A 134 -4.46 5.34 -21.60
C ALA A 134 -5.41 4.29 -22.22
N ARG A 135 -6.10 3.49 -21.39
CA ARG A 135 -7.09 2.51 -21.86
C ARG A 135 -8.32 3.14 -22.49
N GLU A 136 -8.83 4.23 -21.92
CA GLU A 136 -9.93 5.02 -22.50
C GLU A 136 -9.57 5.48 -23.92
N LYS A 137 -8.30 5.83 -24.16
CA LYS A 137 -7.78 6.15 -25.49
C LYS A 137 -7.39 4.95 -26.36
N GLY A 138 -7.64 3.72 -25.90
CA GLY A 138 -7.23 2.50 -26.61
C GLY A 138 -5.71 2.31 -26.71
N MET A 139 -4.93 2.98 -25.85
CA MET A 139 -3.47 2.91 -25.83
C MET A 139 -2.98 1.99 -24.72
N SER A 140 -1.94 1.20 -25.00
CA SER A 140 -1.18 0.56 -23.92
C SER A 140 -0.23 1.55 -23.26
N LEU A 141 0.26 1.24 -22.06
CA LEU A 141 1.31 2.04 -21.42
C LEU A 141 2.62 2.07 -22.25
N LYS A 142 2.84 1.06 -23.10
CA LYS A 142 3.99 1.01 -24.01
C LYS A 142 3.83 2.02 -25.14
N ASP A 143 2.63 2.11 -25.70
CA ASP A 143 2.30 3.09 -26.75
C ASP A 143 2.37 4.50 -26.18
N LEU A 144 1.81 4.71 -24.98
CA LEU A 144 1.93 5.99 -24.27
C LEU A 144 3.39 6.38 -24.06
N ALA A 145 4.27 5.44 -23.69
CA ALA A 145 5.69 5.72 -23.53
C ALA A 145 6.37 6.15 -24.84
N VAL A 146 5.97 5.54 -25.97
CA VAL A 146 6.45 5.92 -27.31
C VAL A 146 5.96 7.33 -27.68
N VAL A 147 4.67 7.62 -27.51
CA VAL A 147 4.08 8.94 -27.81
C VAL A 147 4.72 10.04 -26.95
N VAL A 148 4.92 9.76 -25.67
CA VAL A 148 5.55 10.71 -24.72
C VAL A 148 7.08 10.73 -24.88
N GLY A 149 7.69 9.86 -25.69
CA GLY A 149 9.14 9.82 -25.87
C GLY A 149 9.90 9.58 -24.57
N VAL A 150 9.48 8.58 -23.79
CA VAL A 150 10.13 8.12 -22.56
C VAL A 150 10.20 6.61 -22.50
N SER A 151 10.97 6.06 -21.57
CA SER A 151 11.04 4.61 -21.40
C SER A 151 9.74 4.05 -20.83
N TYR A 152 9.35 2.87 -21.30
CA TYR A 152 8.19 2.13 -20.78
C TYR A 152 8.27 1.89 -19.26
N SER A 153 9.47 1.63 -18.75
CA SER A 153 9.71 1.45 -17.31
C SER A 153 9.39 2.72 -16.51
N TYR A 154 9.74 3.90 -17.04
CA TYR A 154 9.43 5.18 -16.41
C TYR A 154 7.91 5.40 -16.30
N ILE A 155 7.18 5.23 -17.40
CA ILE A 155 5.71 5.39 -17.42
C ILE A 155 5.06 4.37 -16.49
N THR A 156 5.55 3.13 -16.46
CA THR A 156 5.02 2.09 -15.57
C THR A 156 5.24 2.43 -14.09
N GLN A 157 6.41 2.98 -13.73
CA GLN A 157 6.69 3.42 -12.36
C GLN A 157 5.81 4.62 -11.98
N ALA A 158 5.66 5.60 -12.88
CA ALA A 158 4.80 6.76 -12.65
C ALA A 158 3.33 6.36 -12.50
N ALA A 159 2.82 5.49 -13.40
CA ALA A 159 1.48 4.87 -13.32
C ALA A 159 1.33 3.81 -12.21
N ARG A 160 2.31 3.70 -11.30
CA ARG A 160 2.19 2.96 -10.03
C ARG A 160 2.40 3.88 -8.83
N GLY A 161 2.57 5.19 -9.05
CA GLY A 161 2.94 6.14 -8.01
C GLY A 161 4.32 5.85 -7.41
N GLN A 162 5.18 5.11 -8.11
CA GLN A 162 6.53 4.78 -7.63
C GLN A 162 7.55 5.87 -7.96
N ARG A 163 7.23 6.73 -8.94
CA ARG A 163 8.12 7.77 -9.43
C ARG A 163 7.36 9.06 -9.73
N ASN A 164 7.88 10.17 -9.23
CA ASN A 164 7.37 11.50 -9.54
C ASN A 164 7.73 11.88 -10.98
N MET A 165 6.76 12.50 -11.67
CA MET A 165 7.02 13.16 -12.94
C MET A 165 7.49 14.59 -12.71
N SER A 166 8.38 15.10 -13.57
CA SER A 166 8.62 16.54 -13.62
C SER A 166 7.40 17.25 -14.21
N PRO A 167 7.17 18.53 -13.91
CA PRO A 167 6.04 19.28 -14.50
C PRO A 167 6.04 19.24 -16.03
N SER A 168 7.23 19.33 -16.65
CA SER A 168 7.39 19.19 -18.10
C SER A 168 7.01 17.81 -18.63
N MET A 169 7.25 16.74 -17.86
CA MET A 169 6.88 15.39 -18.24
C MET A 169 5.39 15.15 -18.08
N GLN A 170 4.81 15.66 -16.99
CA GLN A 170 3.37 15.65 -16.76
C GLN A 170 2.63 16.29 -17.93
N ALA A 171 3.01 17.50 -18.35
CA ALA A 171 2.38 18.18 -19.49
C ALA A 171 2.43 17.35 -20.79
N ARG A 172 3.52 16.60 -21.03
CA ARG A 172 3.62 15.71 -22.21
C ARG A 172 2.69 14.51 -22.10
N VAL A 173 2.58 13.91 -20.91
CA VAL A 173 1.65 12.81 -20.65
C VAL A 173 0.20 13.29 -20.78
N GLU A 174 -0.13 14.47 -20.27
CA GLU A 174 -1.44 15.11 -20.38
C GLU A 174 -1.81 15.42 -21.83
N SER A 175 -0.87 15.96 -22.60
CA SER A 175 -1.06 16.19 -24.03
C SER A 175 -1.32 14.88 -24.79
N ALA A 176 -0.56 13.82 -24.50
CA ALA A 176 -0.79 12.50 -25.09
C ALA A 176 -2.16 11.91 -24.69
N LEU A 177 -2.55 12.08 -23.43
CA LEU A 177 -3.81 11.60 -22.86
C LEU A 177 -5.01 12.53 -23.12
N GLY A 178 -4.82 13.69 -23.76
CA GLY A 178 -5.89 14.58 -24.22
C GLY A 178 -6.64 15.28 -23.08
N GLY A 179 -6.00 15.50 -21.95
CA GLY A 179 -6.61 16.17 -20.80
C GLY A 179 -5.66 16.24 -19.61
N PRO A 180 -6.02 17.02 -18.58
CA PRO A 180 -5.26 17.07 -17.33
C PRO A 180 -5.24 15.69 -16.69
N VAL A 181 -4.07 15.29 -16.21
CA VAL A 181 -3.82 14.01 -15.57
C VAL A 181 -3.39 14.37 -14.18
N GLU A 182 -4.29 14.20 -13.23
CA GLU A 182 -3.95 14.35 -11.83
C GLU A 182 -3.05 13.18 -11.44
N ILE A 183 -1.75 13.44 -11.47
CA ILE A 183 -0.74 12.47 -11.08
C ILE A 183 -0.55 12.62 -9.58
N ALA A 184 -0.96 11.60 -8.83
CA ALA A 184 -0.61 11.52 -7.43
C ALA A 184 0.89 11.78 -7.25
N PRO A 185 1.28 12.62 -6.26
CA PRO A 185 2.66 12.63 -5.84
C PRO A 185 3.05 11.19 -5.50
N ALA A 186 4.11 10.71 -6.15
CA ALA A 186 4.59 9.36 -5.98
C ALA A 186 4.83 9.09 -4.49
N VAL A 187 4.10 8.11 -3.98
CA VAL A 187 4.37 7.50 -2.69
C VAL A 187 5.66 6.73 -2.87
N CYS A 188 6.78 7.45 -2.74
CA CYS A 188 8.14 6.98 -3.01
C CYS A 188 8.30 5.49 -2.74
N ALA A 189 8.31 4.67 -3.79
CA ALA A 189 8.54 3.23 -3.67
C ALA A 189 9.98 2.89 -3.25
N ASN A 190 10.84 3.92 -3.15
CA ASN A 190 12.16 3.85 -2.53
C ASN A 190 12.14 4.23 -1.03
N ARG A 191 10.98 4.31 -0.37
CA ARG A 191 10.89 4.24 1.09
C ARG A 191 11.07 2.79 1.59
N ARG A 192 12.25 2.22 1.33
CA ARG A 192 12.90 1.53 2.45
C ARG A 192 13.45 2.67 3.32
N GLU A 193 12.75 2.96 4.41
CA GLU A 193 13.26 3.77 5.53
C GLU A 193 13.47 5.28 5.34
N CYS A 194 12.86 5.95 4.36
CA CYS A 194 12.51 7.37 4.63
C CYS A 194 11.24 7.36 5.47
N ILE A 195 11.44 7.17 6.77
CA ILE A 195 10.47 7.47 7.81
C ILE A 195 9.83 8.82 7.46
N ALA A 196 8.53 8.94 7.71
CA ALA A 196 7.79 10.18 7.61
C ALA A 196 8.23 11.20 8.68
N SER A 197 9.53 11.35 8.92
CA SER A 197 10.08 12.43 9.73
C SER A 197 10.17 13.66 8.83
N GLY A 198 9.25 14.60 9.05
CA GLY A 198 9.09 15.84 8.29
C GLY A 198 10.30 16.79 8.30
N GLY A 199 11.47 16.37 8.81
CA GLY A 199 12.67 17.21 8.89
C GLY A 199 13.56 17.21 7.63
N SER A 200 13.57 16.12 6.83
CA SER A 200 14.48 16.00 5.69
C SER A 200 14.09 16.87 4.49
N SER A 201 12.79 17.08 4.26
CA SER A 201 12.30 18.02 3.24
C SER A 201 12.47 19.48 3.69
N TYR A 202 12.24 19.76 4.97
CA TYR A 202 12.21 21.12 5.52
C TYR A 202 13.50 21.90 5.28
N LEU A 203 14.66 21.31 5.55
CA LEU A 203 15.97 21.98 5.35
C LEU A 203 16.18 22.42 3.89
N ARG A 204 15.77 21.56 2.95
CA ARG A 204 15.94 21.83 1.52
C ARG A 204 14.94 22.84 1.01
N GLU A 205 13.71 22.77 1.50
CA GLU A 205 12.64 23.70 1.18
C GLU A 205 12.96 25.09 1.70
N ARG A 206 13.33 25.22 2.97
CA ARG A 206 13.70 26.50 3.58
C ARG A 206 14.94 27.13 2.93
N ALA A 207 15.97 26.34 2.62
CA ALA A 207 17.12 26.84 1.87
C ALA A 207 16.71 27.37 0.49
N ARG A 208 15.77 26.68 -0.19
CA ARG A 208 15.26 27.12 -1.50
C ARG A 208 14.44 28.39 -1.40
N GLU A 209 13.60 28.55 -0.37
CA GLU A 209 12.84 29.78 -0.11
C GLU A 209 13.76 30.99 0.04
N LEU A 210 14.93 30.80 0.64
CA LEU A 210 15.96 31.83 0.79
C LEU A 210 16.84 31.99 -0.46
N GLY A 211 16.53 31.31 -1.57
CA GLY A 211 17.30 31.38 -2.81
C GLY A 211 18.67 30.69 -2.73
N MET A 212 18.88 29.81 -1.74
CA MET A 212 20.16 29.16 -1.48
C MET A 212 20.16 27.70 -1.95
N SER A 213 21.30 27.27 -2.50
CA SER A 213 21.55 25.86 -2.75
C SER A 213 22.01 25.13 -1.49
N MET A 214 21.84 23.81 -1.42
CA MET A 214 22.39 23.00 -0.32
C MET A 214 23.92 23.07 -0.25
N GLY A 215 24.61 23.38 -1.36
CA GLY A 215 26.05 23.63 -1.38
C GLY A 215 26.40 24.92 -0.66
N ALA A 216 25.73 26.02 -1.02
CA ALA A 216 25.91 27.32 -0.36
C ALA A 216 25.59 27.25 1.14
N LEU A 217 24.53 26.52 1.53
CA LEU A 217 24.24 26.28 2.94
C LEU A 217 25.36 25.50 3.64
N ALA A 218 25.92 24.47 2.99
CA ALA A 218 27.04 23.70 3.54
C ALA A 218 28.28 24.59 3.75
N ASP A 219 28.58 25.46 2.78
CA ASP A 219 29.71 26.39 2.85
C ASP A 219 29.55 27.40 4.00
N LEU A 220 28.36 27.99 4.18
CA LEU A 220 28.06 28.92 5.28
C LEU A 220 28.12 28.24 6.66
N VAL A 221 27.77 26.96 6.73
CA VAL A 221 27.85 26.16 7.96
C VAL A 221 29.28 25.67 8.21
N GLY A 222 30.13 25.65 7.19
CA GLY A 222 31.51 25.15 7.26
C GLY A 222 31.59 23.62 7.25
N VAL A 223 30.75 22.95 6.45
CA VAL A 223 30.75 21.49 6.29
C VAL A 223 30.74 21.07 4.83
N SER A 224 31.04 19.80 4.56
CA SER A 224 30.99 19.29 3.19
C SER A 224 29.56 19.25 2.65
N ARG A 225 29.41 19.50 1.35
CA ARG A 225 28.13 19.38 0.63
C ARG A 225 27.49 18.00 0.79
N GLY A 226 28.31 16.94 0.83
CA GLY A 226 27.86 15.57 1.05
C GLY A 226 27.21 15.38 2.42
N PHE A 227 27.87 15.89 3.48
CA PHE A 227 27.35 15.84 4.84
C PHE A 227 26.00 16.56 4.96
N MET A 228 25.90 17.80 4.44
CA MET A 228 24.64 18.56 4.50
C MET A 228 23.53 17.89 3.68
N SER A 229 23.89 17.26 2.56
CA SER A 229 22.93 16.49 1.75
C SER A 229 22.44 15.23 2.47
N ASP A 230 23.27 14.58 3.29
CA ASP A 230 22.87 13.44 4.13
C ASP A 230 21.96 13.86 5.28
N VAL A 231 22.26 15.00 5.92
CA VAL A 231 21.40 15.62 6.94
C VAL A 231 20.03 15.95 6.35
N ALA A 232 19.98 16.61 5.19
CA ALA A 232 18.74 16.89 4.47
C ALA A 232 18.06 15.64 3.88
N ARG A 233 18.60 14.44 4.08
CA ARG A 233 17.92 13.16 3.78
C ARG A 233 17.56 12.39 5.05
N GLY A 234 17.84 12.94 6.24
CA GLY A 234 17.65 12.27 7.51
C GLY A 234 18.61 11.10 7.74
N ARG A 235 19.73 11.02 7.01
CA ARG A 235 20.74 9.94 7.16
C ARG A 235 21.77 10.25 8.24
N ARG A 236 21.90 11.51 8.62
CA ARG A 236 22.82 12.00 9.65
C ARG A 236 22.11 13.04 10.50
N SER A 237 22.44 13.09 11.79
CA SER A 237 22.02 14.14 12.70
C SER A 237 23.02 15.32 12.68
N LEU A 238 22.54 16.50 13.05
CA LEU A 238 23.39 17.65 13.35
C LEU A 238 23.81 17.61 14.83
N SER A 239 25.03 18.05 15.13
CA SER A 239 25.36 18.38 16.52
C SER A 239 24.55 19.60 16.98
N PRO A 240 24.24 19.76 18.28
CA PRO A 240 23.47 20.90 18.78
C PRO A 240 24.08 22.26 18.36
N ARG A 241 25.42 22.36 18.35
CA ARG A 241 26.13 23.56 17.90
C ARG A 241 25.93 23.84 16.41
N MET A 242 25.93 22.81 15.57
CA MET A 242 25.69 22.95 14.14
C MET A 242 24.23 23.25 13.84
N GLN A 243 23.30 22.64 14.58
CA GLN A 243 21.88 22.93 14.48
C GLN A 243 21.62 24.42 14.74
N ALA A 244 22.13 24.98 15.84
CA ALA A 244 22.00 26.40 16.14
C ALA A 244 22.59 27.32 15.05
N ARG A 245 23.68 26.89 14.40
CA ARG A 245 24.28 27.64 13.27
C ARG A 245 23.38 27.60 12.03
N VAL A 246 22.82 26.44 11.71
CA VAL A 246 21.91 26.25 10.59
C VAL A 246 20.61 27.03 10.82
N GLU A 247 20.07 27.02 12.04
CA GLU A 247 18.88 27.80 12.44
C GLU A 247 19.09 29.30 12.26
N ARG A 248 20.27 29.81 12.64
CA ARG A 248 20.62 31.22 12.43
C ARG A 248 20.72 31.60 10.96
N ILE A 249 21.26 30.72 10.11
CA ILE A 249 21.40 30.98 8.66
C ILE A 249 20.03 30.94 7.98
N LEU A 250 19.16 30.03 8.40
CA LEU A 250 17.84 29.83 7.80
C LEU A 250 16.72 30.69 8.41
N ASP A 251 17.07 31.46 9.45
CA ASP A 251 16.15 32.29 10.24
C ASP A 251 14.86 31.53 10.63
N ALA A 252 15.03 30.28 11.06
CA ALA A 252 13.93 29.41 11.42
C ALA A 252 14.41 28.25 12.32
N PRO A 253 13.57 27.75 13.23
CA PRO A 253 13.90 26.57 14.02
C PRO A 253 13.98 25.33 13.11
N VAL A 254 15.09 24.61 13.19
CA VAL A 254 15.35 23.44 12.37
C VAL A 254 15.38 22.25 13.31
N ARG A 255 14.25 21.56 13.42
CA ARG A 255 14.23 20.24 14.07
C ARG A 255 14.69 19.19 13.07
N VAL A 256 15.98 18.94 13.04
CA VAL A 256 16.49 17.71 12.43
C VAL A 256 16.29 16.61 13.46
N GLU A 257 15.22 15.83 13.31
CA GLU A 257 15.08 14.59 14.08
C GLU A 257 16.35 13.77 13.89
N ALA A 258 16.87 13.22 15.00
CA ALA A 258 18.00 12.33 14.93
C ALA A 258 17.68 11.24 13.91
N ALA A 259 18.57 11.06 12.93
CA ALA A 259 18.50 9.92 12.05
C ALA A 259 18.31 8.71 12.95
N GLN A 260 17.17 8.02 12.86
CA GLN A 260 17.00 6.79 13.61
C GLN A 260 18.20 5.94 13.17
N PRO A 261 19.09 5.56 14.11
CA PRO A 261 20.20 4.70 13.74
C PRO A 261 19.56 3.52 13.01
N PRO A 262 20.11 3.07 11.87
CA PRO A 262 19.56 1.90 11.21
C PRO A 262 19.51 0.80 12.26
N THR A 263 18.30 0.46 12.71
CA THR A 263 18.04 -0.57 13.71
C THR A 263 18.14 -1.92 13.01
N VAL A 264 19.28 -2.15 12.38
CA VAL A 264 19.71 -3.50 12.08
C VAL A 264 20.30 -3.99 13.39
N ASP A 265 19.44 -4.54 14.24
CA ASP A 265 19.89 -5.34 15.36
C ASP A 265 20.86 -6.40 14.80
N PRO A 266 22.15 -6.39 15.21
CA PRO A 266 23.11 -7.36 14.74
C PRO A 266 22.63 -8.80 14.97
N ARG A 267 21.85 -9.06 16.02
CA ARG A 267 21.23 -10.37 16.28
C ARG A 267 20.16 -10.71 15.24
N ALA A 268 19.28 -9.76 14.92
CA ALA A 268 18.27 -9.97 13.87
C ALA A 268 18.88 -10.30 12.50
N LEU A 269 20.09 -9.80 12.20
CA LEU A 269 20.82 -10.21 11.00
C LEU A 269 21.27 -11.69 11.08
N TRP A 270 21.81 -12.12 12.21
CA TRP A 270 22.18 -13.52 12.45
C TRP A 270 20.97 -14.44 12.41
N ASP A 271 19.89 -14.11 13.11
CA ASP A 271 18.67 -14.91 13.16
C ASP A 271 18.08 -15.10 11.75
N ARG A 272 18.16 -14.07 10.90
CA ARG A 272 17.76 -14.17 9.48
C ARG A 272 18.69 -15.05 8.67
N MET A 273 20.01 -14.95 8.88
CA MET A 273 20.97 -15.83 8.20
C MET A 273 20.72 -17.30 8.57
N ASP A 274 20.51 -17.58 9.86
CA ASP A 274 20.23 -18.91 10.38
C ASP A 274 18.87 -19.44 9.90
N ALA A 275 17.82 -18.63 9.97
CA ALA A 275 16.47 -18.99 9.50
C ALA A 275 16.40 -19.29 8.00
N HIS A 276 17.30 -18.69 7.20
CA HIS A 276 17.38 -18.94 5.76
C HIS A 276 18.49 -19.92 5.37
N HIS A 277 19.19 -20.51 6.35
CA HIS A 277 20.34 -21.39 6.13
C HIS A 277 21.42 -20.75 5.23
N ILE A 278 21.63 -19.44 5.35
CA ILE A 278 22.60 -18.69 4.54
C ILE A 278 23.91 -18.59 5.32
N SER A 279 24.96 -19.21 4.78
CA SER A 279 26.30 -19.10 5.37
C SER A 279 26.85 -17.66 5.29
N GLN A 280 27.81 -17.34 6.16
CA GLN A 280 28.51 -16.06 6.13
C GLN A 280 29.20 -15.78 4.77
N ASN A 281 29.76 -16.81 4.13
CA ASN A 281 30.40 -16.68 2.82
C ASN A 281 29.38 -16.33 1.72
N GLU A 282 28.21 -16.95 1.75
CA GLU A 282 27.13 -16.65 0.79
C GLU A 282 26.55 -15.25 1.03
N THR A 283 26.41 -14.84 2.29
CA THR A 283 25.99 -13.48 2.64
C THR A 283 27.01 -12.44 2.15
N ALA A 284 28.31 -12.68 2.35
CA ALA A 284 29.37 -11.82 1.86
C ALA A 284 29.34 -11.71 0.33
N ARG A 285 29.17 -12.84 -0.36
CA ARG A 285 29.04 -12.89 -1.83
C ARG A 285 27.84 -12.09 -2.32
N ARG A 286 26.67 -12.24 -1.70
CA ARG A 286 25.45 -11.48 -2.06
C ARG A 286 25.58 -9.98 -1.80
N ALA A 287 26.32 -9.61 -0.76
CA ALA A 287 26.61 -8.21 -0.44
C ALA A 287 27.75 -7.61 -1.27
N GLY A 288 28.45 -8.41 -2.09
CA GLY A 288 29.58 -7.96 -2.90
C GLY A 288 30.81 -7.56 -2.08
N ILE A 289 30.99 -8.17 -0.89
CA ILE A 289 32.12 -7.89 0.01
C ILE A 289 32.92 -9.17 0.28
N SER A 290 34.17 -9.02 0.73
CA SER A 290 34.98 -10.19 1.10
C SER A 290 34.44 -10.83 2.40
N PRO A 291 34.53 -12.17 2.54
CA PRO A 291 34.16 -12.84 3.79
C PRO A 291 34.94 -12.34 5.01
N SER A 292 36.21 -11.96 4.82
CA SER A 292 37.05 -11.39 5.87
C SER A 292 36.54 -10.04 6.37
N LEU A 293 36.12 -9.15 5.46
CA LEU A 293 35.55 -7.85 5.82
C LEU A 293 34.21 -8.03 6.53
N LEU A 294 33.35 -8.93 6.04
CA LEU A 294 32.10 -9.24 6.74
C LEU A 294 32.39 -9.77 8.16
N SER A 295 33.35 -10.67 8.33
CA SER A 295 33.74 -11.18 9.65
C SER A 295 34.27 -10.09 10.59
N GLN A 296 35.05 -9.14 10.07
CA GLN A 296 35.51 -7.98 10.84
C GLN A 296 34.33 -7.10 11.29
N ILE A 297 33.42 -6.75 10.37
CA ILE A 297 32.22 -5.97 10.67
C ILE A 297 31.39 -6.66 11.75
N MET A 298 31.12 -7.97 11.58
CA MET A 298 30.33 -8.74 12.53
C MET A 298 30.99 -8.84 13.91
N ASN A 299 32.31 -9.00 13.96
CA ASN A 299 33.04 -9.04 15.23
C ASN A 299 33.02 -7.70 15.98
N VAL A 300 33.12 -6.58 15.25
CA VAL A 300 33.01 -5.23 15.85
C VAL A 300 31.60 -4.99 16.37
N LEU A 301 30.57 -5.33 15.58
CA LEU A 301 29.17 -5.20 16.00
C LEU A 301 28.87 -6.05 17.23
N ARG A 302 29.36 -7.28 17.28
CA ARG A 302 29.21 -8.15 18.45
C ARG A 302 29.87 -7.55 19.69
N ARG A 303 31.13 -7.12 19.59
CA ARG A 303 31.85 -6.50 20.73
C ARG A 303 31.15 -5.24 21.23
N LEU A 304 30.66 -4.39 20.32
CA LEU A 304 29.91 -3.20 20.69
C LEU A 304 28.59 -3.55 21.37
N HIS A 305 27.87 -4.54 20.85
CA HIS A 305 26.64 -5.04 21.48
C HIS A 305 26.93 -5.58 22.88
N ASP A 306 27.97 -6.40 23.04
CA ASP A 306 28.34 -6.98 24.34
C ASP A 306 28.78 -5.90 25.35
N VAL A 307 29.40 -4.81 24.90
CA VAL A 307 29.79 -3.69 25.79
C VAL A 307 28.58 -2.82 26.15
N LEU A 308 27.71 -2.52 25.20
CA LEU A 308 26.57 -1.62 25.40
C LEU A 308 25.40 -2.30 26.12
N PHE A 309 25.26 -3.61 25.95
CA PHE A 309 24.17 -4.42 26.49
C PHE A 309 24.69 -5.59 27.33
N ALA A 310 25.90 -5.48 27.89
CA ALA A 310 26.33 -6.40 28.93
C ALA A 310 25.24 -6.44 30.01
N PRO A 311 24.75 -7.62 30.40
CA PRO A 311 23.87 -7.72 31.55
C PRO A 311 24.58 -7.06 32.72
N SER A 312 23.88 -6.17 33.44
CA SER A 312 24.52 -5.46 34.54
C SER A 312 25.03 -6.49 35.55
N PRO A 313 26.10 -6.22 36.31
CA PRO A 313 26.62 -7.16 37.32
C PRO A 313 25.56 -7.63 38.32
N ALA A 314 24.47 -6.87 38.50
CA ALA A 314 23.35 -7.24 39.35
C ALA A 314 22.47 -8.39 38.78
N GLU A 315 22.49 -8.64 37.47
CA GLU A 315 21.81 -9.78 36.83
C GLU A 315 22.66 -11.06 36.82
N LEU A 316 23.94 -10.97 37.18
CA LEU A 316 24.88 -12.11 37.27
C LEU A 316 24.86 -12.78 38.66
N VAL A 317 23.82 -12.57 39.48
CA VAL A 317 23.67 -13.22 40.79
C VAL A 317 22.85 -14.50 40.65
N ALA A 318 23.49 -15.54 40.13
CA ALA A 318 23.26 -16.89 40.62
C ALA A 318 24.63 -17.46 41.01
N PRO A 319 24.83 -17.91 42.27
CA PRO A 319 26.09 -18.53 42.66
C PRO A 319 26.31 -19.76 41.79
N VAL A 320 27.31 -19.72 40.92
CA VAL A 320 27.76 -20.90 40.20
C VAL A 320 28.34 -21.84 41.25
N GLU A 321 27.60 -22.88 41.63
CA GLU A 321 28.13 -23.96 42.46
C GLU A 321 29.30 -24.61 41.71
N LEU A 322 30.53 -24.29 42.13
CA LEU A 322 31.73 -24.95 41.65
C LEU A 322 31.80 -26.34 42.29
N LYS A 323 31.41 -27.37 41.54
CA LYS A 323 31.65 -28.76 41.96
C LYS A 323 33.11 -29.11 41.68
N VAL A 324 33.88 -29.18 42.76
CA VAL A 324 35.24 -29.71 42.74
C VAL A 324 35.16 -31.22 42.75
N LEU A 325 35.52 -31.86 41.63
CA LEU A 325 35.59 -33.31 41.53
C LEU A 325 37.05 -33.73 41.59
N ALA A 326 37.44 -34.29 42.73
CA ALA A 326 38.73 -34.97 42.88
C ALA A 326 38.62 -36.40 42.35
N TRP A 327 39.64 -36.86 41.63
CA TRP A 327 39.73 -38.26 41.23
C TRP A 327 41.15 -38.80 41.44
N LYS A 328 41.24 -40.11 41.63
CA LYS A 328 42.47 -40.85 41.89
C LYS A 328 42.52 -42.09 41.01
N LYS A 329 43.56 -42.22 40.19
CA LYS A 329 43.82 -43.43 39.37
C LYS A 329 45.30 -43.73 39.34
N GLY A 330 45.67 -44.97 39.67
CA GLY A 330 47.04 -45.49 39.50
C GLY A 330 48.13 -44.67 40.20
N GLY A 331 47.90 -44.24 41.45
CA GLY A 331 48.90 -43.50 42.24
C GLY A 331 49.01 -42.00 41.95
N ARG A 332 48.24 -41.47 40.99
CA ARG A 332 48.16 -40.02 40.72
C ARG A 332 46.82 -39.47 41.19
N ASN A 333 46.87 -38.31 41.86
CA ASN A 333 45.70 -37.53 42.26
C ASN A 333 45.57 -36.33 41.32
N GLY A 334 44.34 -36.04 40.87
CA GLY A 334 44.03 -34.86 40.07
C GLY A 334 42.75 -34.20 40.56
N MET A 335 42.68 -32.87 40.40
CA MET A 335 41.50 -32.06 40.76
C MET A 335 40.97 -31.41 39.49
N VAL A 336 39.67 -31.60 39.20
CA VAL A 336 38.99 -30.93 38.10
C VAL A 336 37.91 -30.04 38.70
N ILE A 337 38.01 -28.74 38.45
CA ILE A 337 36.99 -27.76 38.80
C ILE A 337 36.13 -27.59 37.54
N ARG A 338 34.86 -27.99 37.59
CA ARG A 338 33.90 -27.71 36.52
C ARG A 338 32.91 -26.66 37.01
N GLY A 339 32.76 -25.59 36.24
CA GLY A 339 31.62 -24.69 36.38
C GLY A 339 30.36 -25.39 35.87
N ALA A 340 29.29 -25.40 36.66
CA ALA A 340 28.00 -25.90 36.23
C ALA A 340 27.37 -24.92 35.23
N GLY A 341 27.75 -25.01 33.96
CA GLY A 341 27.24 -24.11 32.93
C GLY A 341 27.74 -24.44 31.53
N GLY A 342 27.14 -25.44 30.90
CA GLY A 342 27.29 -25.75 29.47
C GLY A 342 27.59 -27.23 29.18
N PRO A 343 26.97 -27.83 28.15
CA PRO A 343 27.26 -29.20 27.71
C PRO A 343 28.70 -29.41 27.24
#